data_AF-N4WTA5-F1
#
_entry.id   AF-N4WTA5-F1
#
_cell.length_a   1.000
_cell.length_b   1.000
_cell.length_c   1.000
_cell.angle_alpha   90.00
_cell.angle_beta   90.00
_cell.angle_gamma   90.00
#
_symmetry.space_group_name_H-M   'P 1'
#
loop_
_entity.id
_entity.type
_entity.pdbx_description
1 polymer ?
#
loop_
_entity_poly.entity_id
_entity_poly.type
_entity_poly.pdbx_seq_one_letter_code
_entity_poly.pdbx_strand_id
1 'polypeptide(L)'
;MADQLLEQVRDAVEGQIVCDALSRPRPRPRHTHQPLLHDKDFEGQRLADMLSTVLLGAAGIIAFIVGYMAQDIRLTLYIGLAGTALTFLVVVPPWPFYNKNPEGWLPKYNASSQYNIDVDGEKVG
;
A
#
# COMPACT_ATOMS: atom_id res chain seq x y z
N MET A 1 15.58 -26.66 -10.87
CA MET A 1 15.34 -26.93 -9.43
C MET A 1 14.90 -25.69 -8.66
N ALA A 2 15.44 -24.50 -8.95
CA ALA A 2 14.96 -23.24 -8.35
C ALA A 2 13.58 -22.81 -8.88
N ASP A 3 13.32 -23.00 -10.18
CA ASP A 3 12.03 -22.61 -10.80
C ASP A 3 10.85 -23.43 -10.27
N GLN A 4 11.09 -24.72 -10.03
CA GLN A 4 10.09 -25.63 -9.45
C GLN A 4 9.75 -25.26 -8.00
N LEU A 5 10.73 -24.74 -7.25
CA LEU A 5 10.51 -24.27 -5.89
C LEU A 5 9.79 -22.92 -5.87
N LEU A 6 10.07 -22.04 -6.83
CA LEU A 6 9.34 -20.78 -6.99
C LEU A 6 7.88 -20.99 -7.41
N GLU A 7 7.60 -21.95 -8.29
CA GLU A 7 6.22 -22.32 -8.63
C GLU A 7 5.50 -22.95 -7.44
N GLN A 8 6.16 -23.83 -6.68
CA GLN A 8 5.54 -24.44 -5.51
C GLN A 8 5.21 -23.41 -4.41
N VAL A 9 6.06 -22.39 -4.24
CA VAL A 9 5.83 -21.31 -3.27
C VAL A 9 4.72 -20.37 -3.75
N ARG A 10 4.68 -20.04 -5.05
CA ARG A 10 3.63 -19.23 -5.66
C ARG A 10 2.27 -19.91 -5.54
N ASP A 11 2.16 -21.19 -5.88
CA ASP A 11 0.91 -21.95 -5.78
C ASP A 11 0.46 -22.10 -4.31
N ALA A 12 1.40 -22.28 -3.38
CA ALA A 12 1.08 -22.34 -1.95
C ALA A 12 0.56 -20.99 -1.41
N VAL A 13 1.17 -19.88 -1.85
CA VAL A 13 0.75 -18.52 -1.50
C VAL A 13 -0.62 -18.20 -2.07
N GLU A 14 -0.83 -18.45 -3.36
CA GLU A 14 -2.11 -18.18 -4.03
C GLU A 14 -3.23 -19.06 -3.48
N GLY A 15 -2.93 -20.34 -3.21
CA GLY A 15 -3.87 -21.29 -2.59
C GLY A 15 -4.30 -20.86 -1.18
N GLN A 16 -3.39 -20.33 -0.36
CA GLN A 16 -3.75 -19.78 0.95
C GLN A 16 -4.60 -18.52 0.82
N ILE A 17 -4.29 -17.61 -0.11
CA ILE A 17 -5.05 -16.37 -0.31
C ILE A 17 -6.49 -16.68 -0.74
N VAL A 18 -6.69 -17.62 -1.66
CA VAL A 18 -8.02 -17.98 -2.17
C VAL A 18 -8.84 -18.72 -1.11
N CYS A 19 -8.25 -19.68 -0.39
CA CYS A 19 -8.94 -20.42 0.66
C CYS A 19 -9.32 -19.54 1.86
N ASP A 20 -8.46 -18.58 2.24
CA ASP A 20 -8.78 -17.61 3.29
C ASP A 20 -9.85 -16.61 2.83
N ALA A 21 -9.81 -16.17 1.56
CA ALA A 21 -10.83 -15.29 0.98
C ALA A 21 -12.21 -15.96 0.90
N LEU A 22 -12.26 -17.28 0.66
CA LEU A 22 -13.51 -18.05 0.59
C LEU A 22 -14.05 -18.45 1.97
N SER A 23 -13.20 -18.63 2.98
CA SER A 23 -13.63 -18.94 4.36
C SER A 23 -14.13 -17.71 5.12
N ARG A 24 -13.86 -16.50 4.64
CA ARG A 24 -14.38 -15.29 5.27
C ARG A 24 -15.87 -15.11 4.94
N PRO A 25 -16.78 -15.08 5.93
CA PRO A 25 -18.16 -14.71 5.67
C PRO A 25 -18.19 -13.31 5.07
N ARG A 26 -18.78 -13.16 3.87
CA ARG A 26 -19.02 -11.84 3.27
C ARG A 26 -19.78 -10.98 4.28
N PRO A 27 -19.26 -9.82 4.70
CA PRO A 27 -20.02 -8.93 5.56
C PRO A 27 -21.28 -8.50 4.83
N ARG A 28 -22.45 -8.69 5.46
CA ARG A 28 -23.70 -8.09 4.98
C ARG A 28 -23.52 -6.57 4.99
N PRO A 29 -23.98 -5.82 3.97
CA PRO A 29 -23.96 -4.38 4.02
C PRO A 29 -24.97 -3.94 5.09
N ARG A 30 -24.49 -3.73 6.32
CA ARG A 30 -25.24 -3.08 7.38
C ARG A 30 -25.09 -1.59 7.15
N HIS A 31 -26.13 -0.97 6.60
CA HIS A 31 -26.32 0.48 6.63
C HIS A 31 -26.42 0.92 8.08
N THR A 32 -25.27 1.09 8.71
CA THR A 32 -25.13 1.71 10.02
C THR A 32 -24.06 2.76 9.80
N HIS A 33 -24.46 4.01 9.90
CA HIS A 33 -23.55 5.15 9.88
C HIS A 33 -22.53 4.93 11.00
N GLN A 34 -21.32 4.50 10.64
CA GLN A 34 -20.18 4.50 11.53
C GLN A 34 -19.39 5.78 11.23
N PRO A 35 -19.53 6.84 12.05
CA PRO A 35 -18.68 8.02 11.95
C PRO A 35 -17.40 7.71 12.74
N LEU A 36 -16.60 6.79 12.22
CA LEU A 36 -15.18 6.78 12.51
C LEU A 36 -14.55 7.20 11.19
N LEU A 37 -14.44 8.52 11.03
CA LEU A 37 -13.65 9.14 9.98
C LEU A 37 -12.23 8.62 10.15
N HIS A 38 -11.93 7.52 9.47
CA HIS A 38 -10.57 7.19 9.13
C HIS A 38 -10.21 8.18 8.01
N ASP A 39 -9.93 9.41 8.41
CA ASP A 39 -9.25 10.37 7.54
C ASP A 39 -7.96 9.70 7.11
N LYS A 40 -7.79 9.59 5.80
CA LYS A 40 -6.73 8.83 5.17
C LYS A 40 -5.63 9.82 4.83
N ASP A 41 -4.47 9.70 5.45
CA ASP A 41 -3.35 10.66 5.25
C ASP A 41 -2.63 10.43 3.90
N PHE A 42 -2.97 11.23 2.88
CA PHE A 42 -2.32 11.25 1.57
C PHE A 42 -0.89 11.78 1.65
N GLU A 43 -0.61 12.78 2.50
CA GLU A 43 0.75 13.28 2.68
C GLU A 43 1.66 12.20 3.28
N GLY A 44 1.19 11.49 4.31
CA GLY A 44 1.88 10.36 4.91
C GLY A 44 2.15 9.25 3.90
N GLN A 45 1.14 8.91 3.09
CA GLN A 45 1.25 7.91 2.04
C GLN A 45 2.26 8.31 0.96
N ARG A 46 2.24 9.56 0.49
CA ARG A 46 3.20 10.07 -0.51
C ARG A 46 4.63 10.05 0.03
N LEU A 47 4.80 10.39 1.29
CA LEU A 47 6.10 10.41 1.93
C LEU A 47 6.63 8.98 2.11
N ALA A 48 5.77 8.03 2.49
CA ALA A 48 6.11 6.61 2.56
C ALA A 48 6.55 6.04 1.19
N ASP A 49 5.85 6.42 0.12
CA ASP A 49 6.17 6.00 -1.26
C ASP A 49 7.50 6.59 -1.77
N MET A 50 7.78 7.85 -1.44
CA MET A 50 9.07 8.47 -1.74
C MET A 50 10.22 7.77 -0.99
N LEU A 51 10.05 7.52 0.31
CA LEU A 51 11.07 6.87 1.13
C LEU A 51 11.33 5.44 0.67
N SER A 52 10.30 4.66 0.33
CA SER A 52 10.50 3.30 -0.18
C SER A 52 11.35 3.31 -1.45
N THR A 53 11.00 4.15 -2.41
CA THR A 53 11.71 4.27 -3.70
C THR A 53 13.16 4.70 -3.50
N VAL A 54 13.40 5.73 -2.68
CA VAL A 54 14.76 6.25 -2.45
C VAL A 54 15.61 5.25 -1.67
N LEU A 55 15.08 4.64 -0.60
CA LEU A 55 15.83 3.71 0.23
C LEU A 55 16.16 2.40 -0.51
N LEU A 56 15.19 1.80 -1.19
CA LEU A 56 15.42 0.58 -2.00
C LEU A 56 16.35 0.87 -3.18
N GLY A 57 16.17 2.01 -3.85
CA GLY A 57 17.06 2.44 -4.94
C GLY A 57 18.51 2.61 -4.46
N ALA A 58 18.72 3.33 -3.35
CA ALA A 58 20.05 3.52 -2.77
C ALA A 58 20.67 2.21 -2.29
N ALA A 59 19.90 1.36 -1.61
CA ALA A 59 20.36 0.04 -1.17
C ALA A 59 20.78 -0.85 -2.35
N GLY A 60 20.02 -0.82 -3.45
CA GLY A 60 20.37 -1.54 -4.69
C GLY A 60 21.68 -1.06 -5.31
N ILE A 61 21.88 0.25 -5.40
CA ILE A 61 23.13 0.84 -5.93
C ILE A 61 24.33 0.44 -5.05
N ILE A 62 24.19 0.54 -3.74
CA ILE A 62 25.25 0.18 -2.79
C ILE A 62 25.56 -1.32 -2.86
N ALA A 63 24.52 -2.17 -2.85
CA ALA A 63 24.68 -3.62 -2.97
C ALA A 63 25.40 -3.98 -4.28
N PHE A 64 25.04 -3.33 -5.39
CA PHE A 64 25.68 -3.56 -6.68
C PHE A 64 27.16 -3.15 -6.69
N ILE A 65 27.51 -1.95 -6.21
CA ILE A 65 28.90 -1.48 -6.20
C ILE A 65 29.77 -2.37 -5.31
N VAL A 66 29.32 -2.64 -4.09
CA VAL A 66 30.07 -3.48 -3.13
C VAL A 66 30.20 -4.91 -3.65
N GLY A 67 29.10 -5.47 -4.16
CA GLY A 67 29.06 -6.78 -4.77
C GLY A 67 29.99 -6.93 -5.98
N TYR A 68 30.03 -5.91 -6.84
CA TYR A 68 30.91 -5.88 -7.98
C TYR A 68 32.39 -5.81 -7.58
N MET A 69 32.75 -5.01 -6.56
CA MET A 69 34.12 -4.95 -6.07
C MET A 69 34.56 -6.25 -5.39
N ALA A 70 33.66 -6.91 -4.67
CA ALA A 70 33.92 -8.18 -4.01
C ALA A 70 33.85 -9.41 -4.94
N GLN A 71 33.25 -9.27 -6.13
CA GLN A 71 32.97 -10.37 -7.07
C GLN A 71 32.18 -11.54 -6.43
N ASP A 72 31.37 -11.26 -5.41
CA ASP A 72 30.58 -12.27 -4.68
C ASP A 72 29.09 -11.91 -4.67
N ILE A 73 28.28 -12.77 -5.30
CA ILE A 73 26.82 -12.60 -5.39
C ILE A 73 26.13 -12.78 -4.03
N ARG A 74 26.70 -13.58 -3.11
CA ARG A 74 26.11 -13.80 -1.78
C ARG A 74 26.19 -12.53 -0.95
N LEU A 75 27.33 -11.83 -1.02
CA LEU A 75 27.51 -10.55 -0.34
C LEU A 75 26.52 -9.50 -0.85
N THR A 76 26.35 -9.40 -2.17
CA THR A 76 25.34 -8.54 -2.80
C THR A 76 23.93 -8.83 -2.26
N LEU A 77 23.56 -10.10 -2.19
CA LEU A 77 22.25 -10.52 -1.69
C LEU A 77 22.07 -10.19 -0.21
N TYR A 78 23.09 -10.41 0.64
CA TYR A 78 23.00 -10.04 2.05
C TYR A 78 22.82 -8.54 2.25
N ILE A 79 23.55 -7.71 1.50
CA ILE A 79 23.42 -6.25 1.57
C ILE A 79 22.04 -5.80 1.05
N GLY A 80 21.57 -6.37 -0.06
CA GLY A 80 20.24 -6.08 -0.61
C GLY A 80 19.13 -6.47 0.37
N LEU A 81 19.20 -7.65 0.97
CA LEU A 81 18.24 -8.11 1.99
C LEU A 81 18.29 -7.23 3.24
N ALA A 82 19.48 -6.88 3.72
CA ALA A 82 19.63 -5.98 4.86
C ALA A 82 19.04 -4.59 4.57
N GLY A 83 19.30 -4.02 3.39
CA GLY A 83 18.73 -2.74 2.97
C GLY A 83 17.20 -2.79 2.79
N THR A 84 16.69 -3.91 2.31
CA THR A 84 15.24 -4.14 2.15
C THR A 84 14.55 -4.28 3.51
N ALA A 85 15.13 -5.06 4.43
CA ALA A 85 14.63 -5.20 5.79
C ALA A 85 14.62 -3.86 6.55
N LEU A 86 15.67 -3.06 6.39
CA LEU A 86 15.73 -1.70 6.91
C LEU A 86 14.62 -0.83 6.33
N THR A 87 14.41 -0.87 5.02
CA THR A 87 13.35 -0.10 4.34
C THR A 87 11.97 -0.50 4.86
N PHE A 88 11.71 -1.80 5.02
CA PHE A 88 10.45 -2.28 5.60
C PHE A 88 10.24 -1.74 7.01
N LEU A 89 11.28 -1.73 7.86
CA LEU A 89 11.19 -1.21 9.21
C LEU A 89 10.90 0.30 9.22
N VAL A 90 11.42 1.07 8.26
CA VAL A 90 11.16 2.50 8.16
C VAL A 90 9.79 2.83 7.56
N VAL A 91 9.33 2.08 6.57
CA VAL A 91 8.14 2.44 5.78
C VAL A 91 6.85 1.74 6.26
N VAL A 92 6.91 0.50 6.73
CA VAL A 92 5.72 -0.31 7.04
C VAL A 92 5.01 0.10 8.33
N PRO A 93 5.71 0.34 9.45
CA PRO A 93 5.03 0.76 10.66
C PRO A 93 4.42 2.14 10.46
N PRO A 94 3.19 2.39 10.94
CA PRO A 94 2.57 3.71 10.92
C PRO A 94 3.24 4.60 11.97
N TRP A 95 4.46 5.07 11.65
CA TRP A 95 5.20 5.95 12.54
C TRP A 95 4.43 7.25 12.77
N PRO A 96 4.53 7.84 13.98
CA PRO A 96 3.81 9.08 14.32
C PRO A 96 4.21 10.28 13.44
N PHE A 97 5.30 10.16 12.66
CA PHE A 97 5.70 11.20 11.73
C PHE A 97 4.90 11.18 10.40
N TYR A 98 4.30 10.05 10.03
CA TYR A 98 3.48 9.92 8.82
C TYR A 98 2.05 10.46 9.01
N ASN A 99 1.53 10.43 10.24
CA ASN A 99 0.16 10.81 10.59
C ASN A 99 0.13 12.15 11.33
N LYS A 100 0.61 13.22 10.67
CA LYS A 100 0.59 14.57 11.23
C LYS A 100 -0.55 15.44 10.71
N ASN A 101 -1.11 15.09 9.54
CA ASN A 101 -2.08 15.91 8.83
C ASN A 101 -3.32 15.06 8.46
N PRO A 102 -4.23 14.79 9.42
CA PRO A 102 -5.50 14.15 9.12
C PRO A 102 -6.33 15.11 8.27
N GLU A 103 -6.54 14.75 7.01
CA GLU A 103 -7.30 15.56 6.07
C GLU A 103 -8.77 15.13 6.05
N GLY A 104 -9.64 16.07 6.43
CA GLY A 104 -11.08 15.86 6.48
C GLY A 104 -11.65 15.43 5.13
N TRP A 105 -12.06 14.17 5.02
CA TRP A 105 -12.69 13.65 3.81
C TRP A 105 -14.02 14.40 3.52
N LEU A 106 -14.30 14.71 2.25
CA LEU A 106 -15.55 15.35 1.85
C LEU A 106 -16.76 14.52 2.34
N PRO A 107 -17.85 15.16 2.83
CA PRO A 107 -19.04 14.43 3.18
C PRO A 107 -19.50 13.57 2.00
N LYS A 108 -19.80 12.30 2.28
CA LYS A 108 -20.32 11.34 1.31
C LYS A 108 -21.43 12.05 0.54
N TYR A 109 -21.36 12.07 -0.79
CA TYR A 109 -22.38 12.71 -1.62
C TYR A 109 -23.76 12.20 -1.20
N ASN A 110 -24.54 13.07 -0.56
CA ASN A 110 -25.91 12.74 -0.21
C ASN A 110 -26.68 12.77 -1.53
N ALA A 111 -27.13 11.61 -2.02
CA ALA A 111 -28.01 11.53 -3.19
C ALA A 111 -29.36 12.25 -2.99
N SER A 112 -29.58 12.89 -1.83
CA SER A 112 -30.75 13.71 -1.48
C SER A 112 -30.48 15.21 -1.46
N SER A 113 -29.30 15.69 -1.87
CA SER A 113 -29.18 17.10 -2.30
C SER A 113 -29.76 17.18 -3.71
N GLN A 114 -31.02 17.62 -3.80
CA GLN A 114 -31.73 17.94 -5.03
C GLN A 114 -30.94 19.00 -5.80
N TYR A 115 -29.93 18.59 -6.57
CA TYR A 115 -29.24 19.44 -7.53
C TYR A 115 -30.25 19.77 -8.63
N ASN A 116 -30.88 20.94 -8.53
CA ASN A 116 -31.57 21.55 -9.66
C ASN A 116 -30.48 22.00 -10.63
N ILE A 117 -30.16 21.14 -11.60
CA ILE A 117 -29.34 21.53 -12.73
C ILE A 117 -30.23 22.41 -13.61
N ASP A 118 -30.04 23.71 -13.52
CA ASP A 118 -30.66 24.65 -14.45
C ASP A 118 -29.84 24.62 -15.73
N VAL A 119 -30.40 23.99 -16.77
CA VAL A 119 -29.88 24.06 -18.14
C VAL A 119 -30.87 24.95 -18.89
N ASP A 120 -30.42 26.16 -19.24
CA ASP A 120 -31.16 27.16 -20.01
C ASP A 120 -32.44 27.73 -19.36
N GLY A 121 -32.52 27.80 -18.03
CA GLY A 121 -33.60 28.52 -17.33
C GLY A 121 -34.88 27.72 -17.11
N GLU A 122 -34.91 26.43 -17.43
CA GLU A 122 -36.03 25.55 -17.10
C GLU A 122 -35.60 24.46 -16.11
N LYS A 123 -36.19 24.53 -14.91
CA LYS A 123 -36.04 23.50 -13.88
C LYS A 123 -36.82 22.25 -14.25
N VAL A 124 -36.12 21.23 -14.72
CA VAL A 124 -36.68 19.87 -14.82
C VAL A 124 -36.25 19.06 -13.60
N GLY A 125 -37.16 18.98 -12.64
CA GLY A 125 -37.08 18.13 -11.44
C GLY A 125 -38.18 17.08 -11.44
#